data_AF-A0A7Y0IIY7-F1
#
_entry.id   AF-A0A7Y0IIY7-F1
#
_cell.length_a   1.000
_cell.length_b   1.000
_cell.length_c   1.000
_cell.angle_alpha   90.00
_cell.angle_beta   90.00
_cell.angle_gamma   90.00
#
_symmetry.space_group_name_H-M   'P 1'
#
loop_
_entity.id
_entity.type
_entity.pdbx_description
1 polymer ?
#
loop_
_entity_poly.entity_id
_entity_poly.type
_entity_poly.pdbx_seq_one_letter_code
_entity_poly.pdbx_strand_id
1 'polypeptide(L)'
;MDKHQIKYFIETHNISDTFIKSFSSLLDQNTCADLDISNKNISIEIEKLDFELLDGDAIAFKSQIDQDGNKIGYYRLVFALNGALIDDFFVIY
;
A
#
# COMPACT_ATOMS: atom_id res chain seq x y z
N MET A 1 -4.26 17.10 -7.82
CA MET A 1 -4.25 17.37 -6.37
C MET A 1 -2.91 17.93 -5.97
N ASP A 2 -2.89 18.94 -5.10
CA ASP A 2 -1.67 19.45 -4.48
C ASP A 2 -1.33 18.72 -3.17
N LYS A 3 -0.16 19.02 -2.58
CA LYS A 3 0.33 18.36 -1.36
C LYS A 3 -0.61 18.51 -0.14
N HIS A 4 -1.31 19.63 -0.01
CA HIS A 4 -2.26 19.84 1.09
C HIS A 4 -3.52 19.00 0.89
N GLN A 5 -4.03 18.93 -0.33
CA GLN A 5 -5.16 18.09 -0.68
C GLN A 5 -4.86 16.61 -0.47
N ILE A 6 -3.64 16.15 -0.78
CA ILE A 6 -3.21 14.77 -0.55
C ILE A 6 -3.13 14.47 0.95
N LYS A 7 -2.53 15.36 1.75
CA LYS A 7 -2.48 15.18 3.20
C LYS A 7 -3.90 15.10 3.81
N TYR A 8 -4.78 16.01 3.38
CA TYR A 8 -6.18 15.99 3.81
C TYR A 8 -6.89 14.70 3.41
N PHE A 9 -6.63 14.17 2.21
CA PHE A 9 -7.18 12.90 1.75
C PHE A 9 -6.70 11.71 2.60
N ILE A 10 -5.40 11.66 2.90
CA ILE A 10 -4.79 10.63 3.77
C ILE A 10 -5.47 10.62 5.14
N GLU A 11 -5.63 11.79 5.75
CA GLU A 11 -6.25 11.94 7.07
C GLU A 11 -7.74 11.63 7.05
N THR A 12 -8.48 12.15 6.07
CA THR A 12 -9.94 11.99 5.97
C THR A 12 -10.35 10.54 5.73
N HIS A 13 -9.56 9.80 4.96
CA HIS A 13 -9.87 8.42 4.59
C HIS A 13 -9.04 7.38 5.36
N ASN A 14 -8.30 7.78 6.40
CA ASN A 14 -7.47 6.90 7.22
C ASN A 14 -6.59 5.96 6.37
N ILE A 15 -5.91 6.53 5.39
CA ILE A 15 -5.15 5.74 4.39
C ILE A 15 -4.03 4.95 5.06
N SER A 16 -3.34 5.51 6.05
CA SER A 16 -2.28 4.82 6.79
C SER A 16 -2.79 3.57 7.52
N ASP A 17 -3.93 3.68 8.21
CA ASP A 17 -4.56 2.55 8.89
C ASP A 17 -5.03 1.48 7.91
N THR A 18 -5.57 1.90 6.76
CA THR A 18 -5.99 1.00 5.69
C THR A 18 -4.79 0.27 5.10
N PHE A 19 -3.65 0.96 4.92
CA PHE A 19 -2.40 0.38 4.49
C PHE A 19 -1.94 -0.75 5.42
N ILE A 20 -1.89 -0.49 6.73
CA ILE A 20 -1.48 -1.50 7.72
C ILE A 20 -2.46 -2.68 7.70
N LYS A 21 -3.77 -2.42 7.78
CA LYS A 21 -4.78 -3.47 7.88
C LYS A 21 -4.80 -4.36 6.65
N SER A 22 -4.83 -3.79 5.45
CA SER A 22 -4.86 -4.57 4.21
C SER A 22 -3.56 -5.34 4.02
N PHE A 23 -2.41 -4.74 4.31
CA PHE A 23 -1.11 -5.43 4.26
C PHE A 23 -1.07 -6.62 5.22
N SER A 24 -1.41 -6.42 6.51
CA SER A 24 -1.45 -7.51 7.50
C SER A 24 -2.45 -8.60 7.13
N SER A 25 -3.66 -8.22 6.69
CA SER A 25 -4.68 -9.17 6.24
C SER A 25 -4.17 -10.03 5.10
N LEU A 26 -3.47 -9.42 4.12
CA LEU A 26 -2.92 -10.16 3.00
C LEU A 26 -1.79 -11.09 3.44
N LEU A 27 -0.89 -10.68 4.35
CA LEU A 27 0.14 -11.57 4.92
C LEU A 27 -0.44 -12.74 5.72
N ASP A 28 -1.56 -12.52 6.39
CA ASP A 28 -2.23 -13.55 7.20
C ASP A 28 -3.04 -14.52 6.32
N GLN A 29 -3.64 -14.02 5.24
CA GLN A 29 -4.50 -14.79 4.35
C GLN A 29 -3.76 -15.41 3.16
N ASN A 30 -2.50 -15.04 2.91
CA ASN A 30 -1.74 -15.61 1.79
C ASN A 30 -1.46 -17.10 2.03
N THR A 31 -2.25 -17.96 1.37
CA THR A 31 -2.02 -19.40 1.27
C THR A 31 -1.20 -19.77 0.03
N CYS A 32 -0.74 -18.78 -0.74
CA CYS A 32 -0.05 -18.98 -1.99
C CYS A 32 1.39 -19.47 -1.72
N ALA A 33 1.67 -20.73 -2.07
CA ALA A 33 3.01 -21.32 -1.95
C ALA A 33 4.05 -20.61 -2.84
N ASP A 34 3.62 -19.89 -3.88
CA ASP A 34 4.51 -19.12 -4.78
C ASP A 34 4.93 -17.76 -4.19
N LEU A 35 4.14 -17.22 -3.26
CA LEU A 35 4.66 -16.25 -2.30
C LEU A 35 5.26 -17.06 -1.16
N ASP A 36 6.37 -17.73 -1.46
CA ASP A 36 7.25 -18.36 -0.45
C ASP A 36 7.97 -17.25 0.34
N ILE A 37 7.18 -16.35 0.93
CA ILE A 37 7.57 -15.55 2.07
C ILE A 37 7.57 -16.51 3.28
N SER A 38 8.32 -17.62 3.20
CA SER A 38 8.57 -18.56 4.30
C SER A 38 9.17 -17.84 5.50
N ASN A 39 9.76 -16.67 5.25
CA ASN A 39 10.14 -15.71 6.26
C ASN A 39 9.24 -14.46 6.14
N LYS A 40 8.06 -14.49 6.79
CA LYS A 40 7.09 -13.36 6.90
C LYS A 40 7.66 -12.07 7.52
N ASN A 41 8.97 -11.98 7.68
CA ASN A 41 9.70 -10.81 8.14
C ASN A 41 9.80 -9.76 7.02
N ILE A 42 8.65 -9.39 6.45
CA ILE A 42 8.54 -8.28 5.52
C ILE A 42 7.78 -7.12 6.17
N SER A 43 8.23 -5.90 5.91
CA SER A 43 7.69 -4.69 6.50
C SER A 43 7.41 -3.65 5.43
N ILE A 44 6.48 -2.75 5.72
CA ILE A 44 6.18 -1.58 4.91
C ILE A 44 6.49 -0.28 5.65
N GLU A 45 7.01 0.73 4.95
CA GLU A 45 7.20 2.08 5.48
C GLU A 45 5.96 2.95 5.24
N ILE A 46 5.09 3.09 6.24
CA ILE A 46 3.87 3.90 6.13
C ILE A 46 4.10 5.40 6.32
N GLU A 47 5.24 5.81 6.87
CA GLU A 47 5.58 7.22 7.09
C GLU A 47 6.00 7.93 5.80
N LYS A 48 6.38 7.16 4.77
CA LYS A 48 6.84 7.64 3.47
C LYS A 48 6.05 7.01 2.34
N LEU A 49 4.74 7.29 2.30
CA LEU A 49 3.91 6.89 1.18
C LEU A 49 4.21 7.78 -0.03
N ASP A 50 4.62 7.15 -1.12
CA ASP A 50 4.59 7.76 -2.43
C ASP A 50 3.15 7.79 -2.94
N PHE A 51 2.80 8.79 -3.74
CA PHE A 51 1.48 8.88 -4.34
C PHE A 51 1.55 9.21 -5.83
N GLU A 52 0.55 8.75 -6.56
CA GLU A 52 0.40 8.94 -7.99
C GLU A 52 -1.08 9.13 -8.31
N LEU A 53 -1.43 10.21 -9.01
CA LEU A 53 -2.77 10.37 -9.57
C LEU A 53 -2.86 9.51 -10.82
N LEU A 54 -3.88 8.66 -10.88
CA LEU A 54 -4.13 7.79 -12.00
C LEU A 54 -5.07 8.47 -13.01
N ASP A 55 -4.99 8.04 -14.26
CA ASP A 55 -5.97 8.41 -15.27
C ASP A 55 -7.34 7.85 -14.86
N GLY A 56 -8.32 8.74 -14.68
CA GLY A 56 -9.67 8.39 -14.24
C GLY A 56 -9.84 8.41 -12.72
N ASP A 57 -10.08 9.61 -12.17
CA ASP A 57 -10.57 9.91 -10.81
C ASP A 57 -10.12 8.96 -9.69
N ALA A 58 -8.85 8.56 -9.71
CA ALA A 58 -8.25 7.67 -8.75
C ALA A 58 -6.86 8.14 -8.33
N ILE A 59 -6.46 7.70 -7.14
CA ILE A 59 -5.16 7.96 -6.55
C ILE A 59 -4.58 6.66 -6.03
N ALA A 60 -3.32 6.43 -6.35
CA ALA A 60 -2.55 5.33 -5.82
C ALA A 60 -1.61 5.82 -4.73
N PHE A 61 -1.52 5.05 -3.65
CA PHE A 61 -0.52 5.19 -2.60
C PHE A 61 0.38 3.95 -2.61
N LYS A 62 1.69 4.16 -2.50
CA LYS A 62 2.70 3.09 -2.55
C LYS A 62 3.58 3.17 -1.32
N SER A 63 3.85 2.02 -0.72
CA SER A 63 4.86 1.85 0.32
C SER A 63 5.89 0.83 -0.14
N GLN A 64 7.16 1.08 0.16
CA GLN A 64 8.21 0.11 -0.05
C GLN A 64 7.97 -1.15 0.79
N ILE A 65 8.28 -2.33 0.22
CA ILE A 65 8.37 -3.58 0.98
C ILE A 65 9.84 -3.90 1.20
N ASP A 66 10.22 -4.06 2.47
CA ASP A 66 11.56 -4.43 2.90
C ASP A 66 11.55 -5.82 3.53
N GLN A 67 12.59 -6.60 3.25
CA GLN A 67 12.88 -7.90 3.85
C GLN A 67 14.35 -7.94 4.27
N ASP A 68 14.61 -8.13 5.56
CA ASP A 68 15.97 -8.20 6.12
C ASP A 68 16.86 -7.01 5.72
N GLY A 69 16.27 -5.82 5.64
CA GLY A 69 16.94 -4.57 5.26
C GLY A 69 17.12 -4.35 3.75
N ASN A 70 16.59 -5.25 2.92
CA ASN A 70 16.61 -5.12 1.46
C ASN A 70 15.24 -4.77 0.92
N LYS A 71 15.19 -3.81 -0.01
CA LYS A 71 14.00 -3.54 -0.80
C LYS A 71 13.74 -4.70 -1.75
N ILE A 72 12.60 -5.37 -1.58
CA ILE A 72 12.18 -6.48 -2.46
C ILE A 72 11.01 -6.10 -3.36
N GLY A 73 10.38 -4.95 -3.13
CA GLY A 73 9.20 -4.56 -3.89
C GLY A 73 8.47 -3.34 -3.33
N TYR A 74 7.18 -3.25 -3.64
CA TYR A 74 6.27 -2.28 -3.06
C TYR A 74 4.86 -2.85 -2.90
N TYR A 75 4.16 -2.34 -1.89
CA TYR A 75 2.75 -2.56 -1.66
C TYR A 75 1.99 -1.32 -2.13
N ARG A 76 0.89 -1.51 -2.87
CA ARG A 76 0.12 -0.43 -3.50
C ARG A 76 -1.35 -0.57 -3.16
N LEU A 77 -1.94 0.54 -2.72
CA LEU A 77 -3.38 0.71 -2.59
C LEU A 77 -3.88 1.75 -3.60
N VAL A 78 -5.00 1.47 -4.25
CA VAL A 78 -5.66 2.37 -5.19
C VAL A 78 -7.02 2.78 -4.65
N PHE A 79 -7.27 4.08 -4.58
CA PHE A 79 -8.53 4.65 -4.11
C PHE A 79 -9.18 5.48 -5.19
N ALA A 80 -10.51 5.44 -5.27
CA ALA A 80 -11.29 6.46 -5.94
C ALA A 80 -11.16 7.80 -5.19
N LEU A 81 -11.32 8.93 -5.87
CA LEU A 81 -11.28 10.26 -5.23
C LEU A 81 -12.40 10.51 -4.20
N ASN A 82 -13.38 9.62 -4.10
CA ASN A 82 -14.39 9.62 -3.03
C ASN A 82 -13.96 8.84 -1.77
N GLY A 83 -12.77 8.24 -1.77
CA GLY A 83 -12.21 7.46 -0.66
C GLY A 83 -12.50 5.96 -0.70
N ALA A 84 -13.23 5.45 -1.70
CA ALA A 84 -13.45 4.01 -1.83
C ALA A 84 -12.16 3.30 -2.28
N LEU A 85 -11.77 2.22 -1.57
CA LEU A 85 -10.70 1.35 -2.02
C LEU A 85 -11.13 0.61 -3.29
N ILE A 86 -10.35 0.74 -4.36
CA ILE A 86 -10.58 0.09 -5.66
C ILE A 86 -9.80 -1.22 -5.73
N ASP A 87 -8.53 -1.20 -5.30
CA ASP A 87 -7.60 -2.31 -5.50
C ASP A 87 -6.45 -2.29 -4.49
N ASP A 88 -5.90 -3.46 -4.19
CA ASP A 88 -4.76 -3.68 -3.29
C ASP A 88 -3.85 -4.82 -3.77
N PHE A 89 -2.56 -4.53 -3.97
CA PHE A 89 -1.64 -5.54 -4.49
C PHE A 89 -0.16 -5.28 -4.20
N PHE A 90 0.61 -6.35 -4.38
CA PHE A 90 2.05 -6.43 -4.16
C PHE A 90 2.75 -6.50 -5.51
N VAL A 91 3.91 -5.86 -5.60
CA VAL A 91 4.85 -6.04 -6.71
C VAL A 91 6.20 -6.38 -6.11
N ILE A 92 6.70 -7.57 -6.42
CA ILE A 92 8.03 -8.07 -6.03
C ILE A 92 8.93 -8.07 -7.28
N TYR A 93 10.21 -7.74 -7.11
CA TYR A 93 11.20 -7.65 -8.21
C TYR A 93 11.94 -8.97 -8.46
#